data_AF-W4V3K2-F1
#
_entry.id   AF-W4V3K2-F1
#
_cell.length_a   1.000
_cell.length_b   1.000
_cell.length_c   1.000
_cell.angle_alpha   90.00
_cell.angle_beta   90.00
_cell.angle_gamma   90.00
#
_symmetry.space_group_name_H-M   'P 1'
#
loop_
_entity.id
_entity.type
_entity.pdbx_description
1 polymer ?
#
loop_
_entity_poly.entity_id
_entity_poly.type
_entity_poly.pdbx_seq_one_letter_code
_entity_poly.pdbx_strand_id
1 'polypeptide(L)'
;MKKMLKNQKGFSLVELLIVIAIMGVLAAVAFSMFAGVLSNSKRRADERTADQIAKALTAYMVDSGDSELKAFSSKDSKIIITELQKEIKYTPTGSTTEKSYGPYLTPKEGSDASYDNFAPQYDKHKGYSITYYPRLLKADVEAVEDTPTVASGESSGESSGE
;
A
#
# COMPACT_ATOMS: atom_id res chain seq x y z
N MET A 1 55.22 -44.35 20.98
CA MET A 1 54.08 -43.57 20.43
C MET A 1 53.60 -42.61 21.51
N LYS A 2 53.76 -41.29 21.32
CA LYS A 2 53.45 -40.27 22.34
C LYS A 2 51.98 -39.86 22.19
N LYS A 3 51.11 -40.26 23.12
CA LYS A 3 49.68 -39.87 23.12
C LYS A 3 49.56 -38.39 23.47
N MET A 4 49.20 -37.57 22.48
CA MET A 4 48.83 -36.17 22.68
C MET A 4 47.42 -36.13 23.30
N LEU A 5 47.30 -35.89 24.60
CA LEU A 5 46.02 -35.53 25.21
C LEU A 5 45.66 -34.10 24.77
N LYS A 6 44.66 -33.98 23.91
CA LYS A 6 44.10 -32.67 23.52
C LYS A 6 43.39 -32.06 24.74
N ASN A 7 43.88 -30.91 25.20
CA ASN A 7 43.21 -30.07 26.20
C ASN A 7 41.89 -29.55 25.62
N GLN A 8 40.78 -30.20 25.93
CA GLN A 8 39.45 -29.67 25.68
C GLN A 8 39.17 -28.61 26.75
N LYS A 9 39.50 -27.35 26.47
CA LYS A 9 39.05 -26.22 27.30
C LYS A 9 37.53 -26.08 27.08
N GLY A 10 36.75 -26.66 27.99
CA GLY A 10 35.29 -26.49 27.99
C GLY A 10 34.91 -25.06 28.34
N PHE A 11 33.88 -24.54 27.67
CA PHE A 11 33.29 -23.23 27.93
C PHE A 11 32.67 -23.20 29.33
N SER A 12 32.85 -22.10 30.08
CA SER A 12 32.22 -21.98 31.40
C SER A 12 30.72 -21.68 31.27
N LEU A 13 29.90 -22.27 32.13
CA LEU A 13 28.47 -21.93 32.21
C LEU A 13 28.26 -20.43 32.51
N VAL A 14 29.18 -19.83 33.27
CA VAL A 14 29.15 -18.39 33.58
C VAL A 14 29.41 -17.55 32.34
N GLU A 15 30.33 -17.97 31.47
CA GLU A 15 30.60 -17.26 30.20
C GLU A 15 29.37 -17.29 29.30
N LEU A 16 28.66 -18.42 29.23
CA LEU A 16 27.42 -18.51 28.47
C LEU A 16 26.29 -17.64 29.05
N LEU A 17 26.17 -17.59 30.38
CA LEU A 17 25.16 -16.75 31.06
C LEU A 17 25.35 -15.26 30.78
N ILE A 18 26.59 -14.77 30.78
CA ILE A 18 26.89 -13.36 30.48
C ILE A 18 26.50 -13.02 29.04
N VAL A 19 26.78 -13.93 28.09
CA VAL A 19 26.44 -13.72 26.68
C VAL A 19 24.93 -13.59 26.47
N ILE A 20 24.13 -14.50 27.03
CA ILE A 20 22.67 -14.42 26.89
C ILE A 20 22.09 -13.19 27.60
N ALA A 21 22.69 -12.76 28.72
CA ALA A 21 22.28 -11.56 29.42
C ALA A 21 22.51 -10.30 28.56
N ILE A 22 23.69 -10.18 27.93
CA ILE A 22 24.00 -9.06 27.02
C ILE A 22 23.10 -9.11 25.77
N MET A 23 22.91 -10.29 25.17
CA MET A 23 22.01 -10.46 24.03
C MET A 23 20.57 -10.08 24.38
N GLY A 24 20.11 -10.37 25.60
CA GLY A 24 18.78 -9.98 26.09
C GLY A 24 18.59 -8.46 26.16
N VAL A 25 19.59 -7.74 26.70
CA VAL A 25 19.55 -6.26 26.76
C VAL A 25 19.56 -5.65 25.36
N LEU A 26 20.41 -6.16 24.45
CA LEU A 26 20.47 -5.69 23.07
C LEU A 26 19.17 -5.96 22.30
N ALA A 27 18.57 -7.13 22.49
CA ALA A 27 17.30 -7.48 21.86
C ALA A 27 16.15 -6.55 22.30
N ALA A 28 16.10 -6.17 23.58
CA ALA A 28 15.07 -5.27 24.10
C ALA A 28 15.11 -3.87 23.45
N VAL A 29 16.30 -3.29 23.31
CA VAL A 29 16.48 -1.98 22.64
C VAL A 29 16.22 -2.09 21.14
N ALA A 30 16.66 -3.19 20.50
CA ALA A 30 16.44 -3.40 19.08
C ALA A 30 14.94 -3.49 18.74
N PHE A 31 14.15 -4.21 19.53
CA PHE A 31 12.72 -4.43 19.25
C PHE A 31 11.92 -3.13 19.18
N SER A 32 12.14 -2.20 20.13
CA SER A 32 11.43 -0.92 20.15
C SER A 32 11.76 -0.04 18.94
N MET A 33 13.01 -0.07 18.47
CA MET A 33 13.43 0.65 17.26
C MET A 33 12.80 0.05 16.00
N PHE A 34 12.81 -1.28 15.86
CA PHE A 34 12.31 -1.97 14.67
C PHE A 34 10.80 -1.79 14.45
N ALA A 35 10.00 -1.73 15.52
CA ALA A 35 8.55 -1.54 15.42
C ALA A 35 8.18 -0.23 14.69
N GLY A 36 8.83 0.89 15.04
CA GLY A 36 8.59 2.19 14.40
C GLY A 36 9.05 2.24 12.94
N VAL A 37 10.23 1.68 12.66
CA VAL A 37 10.78 1.63 11.29
C VAL A 37 9.91 0.77 10.38
N LEU A 38 9.44 -0.38 10.85
CA LEU A 38 8.57 -1.26 10.07
C LEU A 38 7.24 -0.59 9.73
N SER A 39 6.61 0.04 10.72
CA SER A 39 5.37 0.82 10.56
C SER A 39 5.51 1.92 9.50
N ASN A 40 6.58 2.73 9.58
CA ASN A 40 6.83 3.79 8.60
C ASN A 40 7.19 3.24 7.21
N SER A 41 7.86 2.08 7.14
CA SER A 41 8.19 1.43 5.87
C SER A 41 6.93 0.93 5.15
N LYS A 42 5.99 0.34 5.90
CA LYS A 42 4.66 -0.04 5.36
C LYS A 42 3.90 1.18 4.84
N ARG A 43 3.82 2.26 5.63
CA ARG A 43 3.14 3.50 5.21
C ARG A 43 3.71 4.07 3.90
N ARG A 44 5.03 4.14 3.79
CA ARG A 44 5.72 4.59 2.57
C ARG A 44 5.54 3.63 1.39
N ALA A 45 5.41 2.32 1.64
CA ALA A 45 5.11 1.35 0.60
C ALA A 45 3.70 1.59 0.03
N ASP A 46 2.73 1.90 0.89
CA ASP A 46 1.37 2.22 0.47
C ASP A 46 1.30 3.53 -0.33
N GLU A 47 2.01 4.57 0.10
CA GLU A 47 2.14 5.83 -0.66
C GLU A 47 2.71 5.58 -2.08
N ARG A 48 3.75 4.76 -2.20
CA ARG A 48 4.32 4.38 -3.51
C ARG A 48 3.34 3.56 -4.35
N THR A 49 2.56 2.70 -3.71
CA THR A 49 1.55 1.89 -4.38
C THR A 49 0.42 2.78 -4.91
N ALA A 50 0.00 3.77 -4.13
CA ALA A 50 -0.94 4.79 -4.56
C ALA A 50 -0.41 5.58 -5.78
N ASP A 51 0.84 6.05 -5.73
CA ASP A 51 1.50 6.71 -6.87
C ASP A 51 1.53 5.83 -8.13
N GLN A 52 1.79 4.53 -7.97
CA GLN A 52 1.79 3.58 -9.08
C GLN A 52 0.39 3.46 -9.70
N ILE A 53 -0.66 3.36 -8.88
CA ILE A 53 -2.05 3.31 -9.34
C ILE A 53 -2.43 4.63 -10.05
N ALA A 54 -2.04 5.78 -9.48
CA ALA A 54 -2.28 7.10 -10.08
C ALA A 54 -1.67 7.22 -11.47
N LYS A 55 -0.41 6.78 -11.63
CA LYS A 55 0.28 6.75 -12.93
C LYS A 55 -0.39 5.80 -13.92
N ALA A 56 -0.78 4.61 -13.47
CA ALA A 56 -1.47 3.64 -14.32
C ALA A 56 -2.81 4.19 -14.84
N LEU A 57 -3.61 4.79 -13.96
CA LEU A 57 -4.89 5.38 -14.33
C LEU A 57 -4.73 6.61 -15.23
N THR A 58 -3.75 7.46 -14.93
CA THR A 58 -3.39 8.61 -15.79
C THR A 58 -2.97 8.13 -17.18
N ALA A 59 -2.14 7.09 -17.27
CA ALA A 59 -1.74 6.50 -18.55
C ALA A 59 -2.94 5.97 -19.34
N TYR A 60 -3.87 5.27 -18.67
CA TYR A 60 -5.13 4.84 -19.29
C TYR A 60 -5.95 6.02 -19.83
N MET A 61 -6.13 7.08 -19.04
CA MET A 61 -6.91 8.26 -19.46
C MET A 61 -6.31 8.94 -20.69
N VAL A 62 -4.98 9.01 -20.76
CA VAL A 62 -4.25 9.60 -21.90
C VAL A 62 -4.33 8.73 -23.14
N ASP A 63 -4.20 7.41 -23.01
CA ASP A 63 -4.18 6.45 -24.12
C ASP A 63 -5.57 6.23 -24.73
N SER A 64 -6.58 6.05 -23.87
CA SER A 64 -7.97 5.81 -24.28
C SER A 64 -8.75 7.07 -24.63
N GLY A 65 -8.33 8.23 -24.09
CA GLY A 65 -9.12 9.46 -24.11
C GLY A 65 -10.37 9.40 -23.21
N ASP A 66 -10.51 8.36 -22.39
CA ASP A 66 -11.61 8.20 -21.43
C ASP A 66 -11.39 9.05 -20.18
N SER A 67 -11.68 10.35 -20.31
CA SER A 67 -11.46 11.33 -19.24
C SER A 67 -12.39 11.15 -18.02
N GLU A 68 -13.47 10.37 -18.15
CA GLU A 68 -14.50 10.20 -17.11
C GLU A 68 -14.56 8.76 -16.58
N LEU A 69 -13.63 7.91 -16.99
CA LEU A 69 -13.52 6.51 -16.57
C LEU A 69 -14.78 5.70 -16.91
N LYS A 70 -15.36 5.93 -18.09
CA LYS A 70 -16.58 5.29 -18.59
C LYS A 70 -16.41 3.81 -18.91
N ALA A 71 -15.19 3.36 -19.23
CA ALA A 71 -14.94 1.95 -19.52
C ALA A 71 -14.95 1.06 -18.26
N PHE A 72 -14.82 1.67 -17.08
CA PHE A 72 -14.82 0.93 -15.81
C PHE A 72 -16.24 0.60 -15.37
N SER A 73 -16.44 -0.60 -14.81
CA SER A 73 -17.78 -1.03 -14.37
C SER A 73 -18.31 -0.23 -13.18
N SER A 74 -17.42 0.38 -12.39
CA SER A 74 -17.74 1.23 -11.25
C SER A 74 -16.59 2.21 -10.97
N LYS A 75 -16.91 3.32 -10.30
CA LYS A 75 -15.92 4.30 -9.81
C LYS A 75 -15.32 3.93 -8.45
N ASP A 76 -15.68 2.75 -7.92
CA ASP A 76 -15.05 2.19 -6.72
C ASP A 76 -13.57 1.91 -6.98
N SER A 77 -12.70 2.32 -6.05
CA SER A 77 -11.26 2.20 -6.21
C SER A 77 -10.79 0.75 -6.32
N LYS A 78 -11.44 -0.20 -5.63
CA LYS A 78 -11.10 -1.63 -5.71
C LYS A 78 -11.36 -2.18 -7.11
N ILE A 79 -12.49 -1.76 -7.71
CA ILE A 79 -12.88 -2.18 -9.06
C ILE A 79 -11.92 -1.59 -10.08
N ILE A 80 -11.64 -0.29 -10.01
CA ILE A 80 -10.69 0.37 -10.92
C ILE A 80 -9.31 -0.30 -10.85
N ILE A 81 -8.77 -0.52 -9.65
CA ILE A 81 -7.47 -1.18 -9.46
C ILE A 81 -7.47 -2.61 -10.01
N THR A 82 -8.58 -3.34 -9.89
CA THR A 82 -8.71 -4.69 -10.43
C THR A 82 -8.80 -4.69 -11.96
N GLU A 83 -9.54 -3.75 -12.54
CA GLU A 83 -9.73 -3.65 -14.00
C GLU A 83 -8.49 -3.10 -14.72
N LEU A 84 -7.71 -2.22 -14.08
CA LEU A 84 -6.41 -1.78 -14.58
C LEU A 84 -5.39 -2.92 -14.75
N GLN A 85 -5.61 -4.06 -14.09
CA GLN A 85 -4.80 -5.28 -14.24
C GLN A 85 -5.23 -6.16 -15.42
N LYS A 86 -6.29 -5.79 -16.14
CA LYS A 86 -6.87 -6.54 -17.25
C LYS A 86 -6.81 -5.72 -18.54
N GLU A 87 -7.17 -6.36 -19.65
CA GLU A 87 -7.47 -5.64 -20.89
C GLU A 87 -8.81 -4.89 -20.73
N ILE A 88 -8.78 -3.58 -21.00
CA ILE A 88 -9.95 -2.70 -20.93
C ILE A 88 -10.43 -2.42 -22.34
N LYS A 89 -11.71 -2.68 -22.62
CA LYS A 89 -12.32 -2.42 -23.91
C LYS A 89 -13.10 -1.11 -23.85
N TYR A 90 -12.79 -0.19 -24.76
CA TYR A 90 -13.43 1.11 -24.81
C TYR A 90 -13.55 1.59 -26.25
N THR A 91 -14.65 2.30 -26.54
CA THR A 91 -14.84 3.01 -27.81
C THR A 91 -14.59 4.50 -27.55
N PRO A 92 -13.45 5.06 -28.01
CA PRO A 92 -13.14 6.47 -27.80
C PRO A 92 -14.21 7.40 -28.33
N THR A 93 -14.37 8.55 -27.68
CA THR A 93 -15.29 9.59 -28.15
C THR A 93 -14.91 10.03 -29.57
N GLY A 94 -15.82 9.87 -30.52
CA GLY A 94 -15.57 10.15 -31.94
C GLY A 94 -15.07 8.96 -32.76
N SER A 95 -14.91 7.78 -32.15
CA SER A 95 -14.67 6.50 -32.82
C SER A 95 -15.96 5.68 -32.87
N THR A 96 -16.11 4.84 -33.90
CA THR A 96 -17.15 3.80 -33.98
C THR A 96 -16.58 2.40 -33.77
N THR A 97 -15.26 2.29 -33.57
CA THR A 97 -14.56 1.03 -33.39
C THR A 97 -14.08 0.91 -31.95
N GLU A 98 -14.43 -0.21 -31.34
CA GLU A 98 -13.93 -0.62 -30.02
C GLU A 98 -12.43 -0.95 -30.11
N LYS A 99 -11.67 -0.49 -29.12
CA LYS A 99 -10.24 -0.78 -28.99
C LYS A 99 -9.98 -1.39 -27.61
N SER A 100 -8.93 -2.20 -27.56
CA SER A 100 -8.39 -2.79 -26.33
C SER A 100 -7.22 -1.95 -25.82
N TYR A 101 -7.21 -1.73 -24.51
CA TYR A 101 -6.27 -0.88 -23.78
C TYR A 101 -5.66 -1.66 -22.61
N GLY A 102 -4.39 -1.38 -22.28
CA GLY A 102 -3.70 -1.98 -21.14
C GLY A 102 -3.14 -3.38 -21.38
N PRO A 103 -2.84 -4.14 -20.31
CA PRO A 103 -3.00 -3.78 -18.89
C PRO A 103 -2.05 -2.65 -18.45
N TYR A 104 -2.47 -1.87 -17.45
CA TYR A 104 -1.68 -0.75 -16.91
C TYR A 104 -1.09 -1.05 -15.52
N LEU A 105 -1.61 -2.08 -14.85
CA LEU A 105 -1.05 -2.66 -13.63
C LEU A 105 -0.75 -4.15 -13.85
N THR A 106 0.30 -4.64 -13.21
CA THR A 106 0.65 -6.06 -13.26
C THR A 106 0.28 -6.71 -11.93
N PRO A 107 -0.51 -7.80 -11.92
CA PRO A 107 -0.74 -8.63 -10.73
C PRO A 107 0.57 -9.11 -10.10
N LYS A 108 0.49 -9.58 -8.85
CA LYS A 108 1.63 -10.26 -8.23
C LYS A 108 1.91 -11.56 -8.98
N GLU A 109 3.17 -12.01 -8.95
CA GLU A 109 3.57 -13.21 -9.67
C GLU A 109 2.73 -14.42 -9.21
N GLY A 110 2.10 -15.11 -10.16
CA GLY A 110 1.23 -16.26 -9.90
C GLY A 110 -0.17 -15.92 -9.36
N SER A 111 -0.58 -14.65 -9.31
CA SER A 111 -1.94 -14.26 -8.92
C SER A 111 -2.76 -13.74 -10.10
N ASP A 112 -4.08 -13.96 -10.01
CA ASP A 112 -5.04 -13.33 -10.90
C ASP A 112 -5.18 -11.83 -10.57
N ALA A 113 -5.75 -11.09 -11.53
CA ALA A 113 -6.10 -9.68 -11.35
C ALA A 113 -7.09 -9.51 -10.18
N SER A 114 -6.61 -8.91 -9.08
CA SER A 114 -7.38 -8.65 -7.86
C SER A 114 -6.87 -7.38 -7.16
N TYR A 115 -7.78 -6.70 -6.45
CA TYR A 115 -7.42 -5.59 -5.56
C TYR A 115 -6.37 -5.98 -4.51
N ASP A 116 -6.38 -7.23 -4.03
CA ASP A 116 -5.46 -7.72 -2.99
C ASP A 116 -3.98 -7.69 -3.41
N ASN A 117 -3.71 -7.64 -4.71
CA ASN A 117 -2.36 -7.44 -5.24
C ASN A 117 -1.79 -6.07 -4.82
N PHE A 118 -2.65 -5.08 -4.60
CA PHE A 118 -2.30 -3.70 -4.31
C PHE A 118 -2.81 -3.20 -2.96
N ALA A 119 -3.50 -4.05 -2.18
CA ALA A 119 -4.05 -3.68 -0.88
C ALA A 119 -2.98 -3.06 0.05
N PRO A 120 -3.33 -2.02 0.83
CA PRO A 120 -2.40 -1.39 1.76
C PRO A 120 -1.82 -2.38 2.79
N GLN A 121 -0.55 -2.18 3.14
CA GLN A 121 0.17 -2.98 4.13
C GLN A 121 0.22 -2.32 5.50
N TYR A 122 0.00 -1.00 5.58
CA TYR A 122 -0.06 -0.27 6.84
C TYR A 122 -1.43 -0.44 7.49
N ASP A 123 -1.44 -0.86 8.76
CA ASP A 123 -2.66 -1.30 9.46
C ASP A 123 -3.74 -0.20 9.59
N LYS A 124 -3.34 1.07 9.48
CA LYS A 124 -4.25 2.23 9.51
C LYS A 124 -4.83 2.59 8.15
N HIS A 125 -4.32 2.05 7.05
CA HIS A 125 -4.87 2.29 5.73
C HIS A 125 -5.94 1.23 5.39
N LYS A 126 -7.14 1.66 4.99
CA LYS A 126 -8.25 0.73 4.62
C LYS A 126 -8.40 0.54 3.12
N GLY A 127 -7.81 1.41 2.33
CA GLY A 127 -7.76 1.31 0.88
C GLY A 127 -7.22 2.58 0.26
N TYR A 128 -7.65 2.85 -0.96
CA TYR A 128 -7.24 4.05 -1.70
C TYR A 128 -8.45 4.87 -2.11
N SER A 129 -8.27 6.19 -2.08
CA SER A 129 -9.18 7.16 -2.66
C SER A 129 -8.61 7.61 -4.00
N ILE A 130 -9.44 7.60 -5.05
CA ILE A 130 -9.05 8.01 -6.40
C ILE A 130 -9.77 9.31 -6.71
N THR A 131 -9.00 10.37 -6.99
CA THR A 131 -9.50 11.65 -7.49
C THR A 131 -9.00 11.81 -8.93
N TYR A 132 -9.90 12.09 -9.87
CA TYR A 132 -9.53 12.28 -11.28
C TYR A 132 -9.98 13.64 -11.79
N TYR A 133 -9.21 14.17 -12.74
CA TYR A 133 -9.38 15.50 -13.32
C TYR A 133 -9.58 15.36 -14.83
N PRO A 134 -10.83 15.28 -15.32
CA PRO A 134 -11.10 14.99 -16.74
C PRO A 134 -10.42 15.96 -17.71
N ARG A 135 -10.36 17.25 -17.37
CA ARG A 135 -9.72 18.28 -18.21
C ARG A 135 -8.19 18.17 -18.27
N LEU A 136 -7.58 17.55 -17.27
CA LEU A 136 -6.13 17.39 -17.19
C LEU A 136 -5.68 15.97 -17.59
N LEU A 137 -6.62 15.07 -17.86
CA LEU A 137 -6.38 13.63 -18.09
C LEU A 137 -5.45 13.03 -17.03
N LYS A 138 -5.66 13.43 -15.77
CA LYS A 138 -4.83 13.07 -14.63
C LYS A 138 -5.67 12.42 -13.55
N ALA A 139 -5.11 11.43 -12.85
CA ALA A 139 -5.61 10.94 -11.59
C ALA A 139 -4.56 11.09 -10.49
N ASP A 140 -5.04 11.38 -9.28
CA ASP A 140 -4.30 11.35 -8.02
C ASP A 140 -4.93 10.28 -7.12
N VAL A 141 -4.07 9.54 -6.42
CA VAL A 141 -4.50 8.42 -5.57
C VAL A 141 -3.82 8.56 -4.22
N GLU A 142 -4.61 8.47 -3.16
CA GLU A 142 -4.13 8.60 -1.79
C GLU A 142 -4.59 7.41 -0.96
N ALA A 143 -3.75 6.96 -0.03
CA ALA A 143 -4.13 5.92 0.92
C ALA A 143 -5.12 6.51 1.94
N VAL A 144 -6.25 5.83 2.15
CA VAL A 144 -7.29 6.26 3.07
C VAL A 144 -6.93 5.81 4.48
N GLU A 145 -6.59 6.78 5.34
CA GLU A 145 -6.43 6.54 6.77
C GLU A 145 -7.79 6.26 7.43
N ASP A 146 -7.80 5.30 8.35
CA ASP A 146 -8.89 5.07 9.29
C ASP A 146 -8.91 6.20 10.32
N THR A 147 -9.45 7.36 9.93
CA THR A 147 -9.80 8.38 10.91
C THR A 147 -10.96 7.83 11.73
N PRO A 148 -10.85 7.74 13.07
CA PRO A 148 -12.04 7.50 13.88
C PRO A 148 -13.03 8.59 13.53
N THR A 149 -14.20 8.19 13.04
CA THR A 149 -15.31 9.10 12.75
C THR A 149 -15.59 9.88 14.03
N VAL A 150 -15.10 11.11 14.14
CA VAL A 150 -15.59 12.02 15.17
C VAL A 150 -17.04 12.24 14.79
N ALA A 151 -17.95 11.67 15.57
CA ALA A 151 -19.38 11.81 15.37
C ALA A 151 -19.70 13.31 15.33
N SER A 152 -19.90 13.85 14.14
CA SER A 152 -20.44 15.19 13.95
C SER A 152 -21.93 15.12 14.28
N GLY A 153 -22.22 15.27 15.55
CA GLY A 153 -23.55 15.34 16.08
C GLY A 153 -23.52 16.12 17.39
N GLU A 154 -23.50 17.45 17.30
CA GLU A 154 -24.34 18.27 18.16
C GLU A 154 -24.51 19.67 17.55
N SER A 155 -25.77 19.95 17.22
CA SER A 155 -26.29 21.27 16.97
C SER A 155 -26.57 21.91 18.33
N SER A 156 -25.93 23.03 18.62
CA SER A 156 -26.42 24.09 19.51
C SER A 156 -25.92 25.39 18.87
N GLY A 157 -26.76 26.33 18.42
CA GLY A 157 -27.94 26.81 19.09
C GLY A 157 -27.52 27.86 20.13
N GLU A 158 -26.90 28.95 19.70
CA GLU A 158 -26.75 30.13 20.56
C GLU A 158 -27.16 31.40 19.80
N SER A 159 -28.43 31.75 20.01
CA SER A 159 -28.94 33.12 19.92
C SER A 159 -28.65 33.79 21.25
N SER A 160 -27.99 34.95 21.27
CA SER A 160 -28.36 36.14 22.07
C SER A 160 -27.32 37.27 21.96
N GLY A 161 -27.82 38.46 21.59
CA GLY A 161 -27.45 39.81 22.07
C GLY A 161 -25.99 40.23 22.21
N GLU A 162 -25.59 41.25 21.45
CA GLU A 162 -25.65 42.68 21.81
C GLU A 162 -25.64 43.55 20.55
#